data_AF-A0A9D7KCQ3-F1
#
_entry.id   AF-A0A9D7KCQ3-F1
#
_cell.length_a   1.000
_cell.length_b   1.000
_cell.length_c   1.000
_cell.angle_alpha   90.00
_cell.angle_beta   90.00
_cell.angle_gamma   90.00
#
_symmetry.space_group_name_H-M   'P 1'
#
loop_
_entity.id
_entity.type
_entity.pdbx_description
1 polymer ?
#
loop_
_entity_poly.entity_id
_entity_poly.type
_entity_poly.pdbx_seq_one_letter_code
_entity_poly.pdbx_strand_id
1 'polypeptide(L)'
;MARTYPRISGWEQTAEGGGLPWYTKSGRLEFYMDDPRLIDGGENLTVYRTPIDSSHYEPNVIVGNSRAFALMETPEMRGLERMGNSLKIAENRMGRNVILTTKELMATNHPLRPHGYEFCFNSPKYRHGAHTTPIDTDLMTLWWGPFGDIYRHDKRQPSVGEGFVDVNPLDAKRFGIDEGDYIWVDADPGDRPYKGWKEGTPEYALARFMVRCRYFPGMSQGSMRMYYNAYAATYGSMEGARTRADGLAKSPRTNYQAMFRSGNHQSCTRAWINPTNTTDTVANKKVFGQEIIIGMQNDVHCANGAPKESYVKIELAEKAVLTVVFGILQPKATGQPMKAFK
;
A
#
# COMPACT_ATOMS: atom_id res chain seq x y z
N MET A 1 0.39 -21.28 -25.28
CA MET A 1 1.32 -20.89 -26.36
C MET A 1 0.79 -19.64 -27.03
N ALA A 2 1.62 -18.64 -27.29
CA ALA A 2 1.21 -17.44 -28.04
C ALA A 2 1.47 -17.65 -29.53
N ARG A 3 0.58 -17.18 -30.40
CA ARG A 3 0.71 -17.35 -31.86
C ARG A 3 1.75 -16.45 -32.52
N THR A 4 2.20 -15.41 -31.82
CA THR A 4 3.14 -14.41 -32.33
C THR A 4 4.45 -14.39 -31.55
N TYR A 5 5.54 -14.02 -32.23
CA TYR A 5 6.83 -13.71 -31.63
C TYR A 5 7.38 -12.40 -32.23
N PRO A 6 7.57 -11.33 -31.44
CA PRO A 6 7.28 -11.20 -30.01
C PRO A 6 5.77 -11.35 -29.70
N ARG A 7 5.44 -11.69 -28.44
CA ARG A 7 4.06 -11.92 -28.02
C ARG A 7 3.24 -10.63 -28.15
N ILE A 8 2.14 -10.72 -28.91
CA ILE A 8 1.13 -9.67 -29.01
C ILE A 8 -0.18 -10.21 -28.43
N SER A 9 -0.62 -9.67 -27.29
CA SER A 9 -1.92 -9.99 -26.70
C SER A 9 -3.04 -9.50 -27.61
N GLY A 10 -4.06 -10.33 -27.84
CA GLY A 10 -5.22 -9.97 -28.67
C GLY A 10 -4.99 -10.07 -30.18
N TRP A 11 -3.85 -10.57 -30.66
CA TRP A 11 -3.54 -10.68 -32.11
C TRP A 11 -4.62 -11.42 -32.91
N GLU A 12 -5.12 -12.52 -32.35
CA GLU A 12 -6.20 -13.31 -32.96
C GLU A 12 -7.48 -12.50 -33.17
N GLN A 13 -7.80 -11.62 -32.21
CA GLN A 13 -8.98 -10.77 -32.24
C GLN A 13 -8.80 -9.54 -33.13
N THR A 14 -7.57 -9.06 -33.32
CA THR A 14 -7.29 -7.80 -34.02
C THR A 14 -6.75 -7.96 -35.44
N ALA A 15 -6.08 -9.08 -35.76
CA ALA A 15 -5.31 -9.21 -37.00
C ALA A 15 -5.58 -10.49 -37.80
N GLU A 16 -5.94 -11.62 -37.18
CA GLU A 16 -6.20 -12.86 -37.92
C GLU A 16 -7.61 -12.91 -38.55
N GLY A 17 -7.68 -13.06 -39.88
CA GLY A 17 -8.83 -13.62 -40.60
C GLY A 17 -10.19 -12.92 -40.46
N GLY A 18 -10.23 -11.66 -40.04
CA GLY A 18 -11.47 -10.90 -39.80
C GLY A 18 -11.77 -10.57 -38.33
N GLY A 19 -10.86 -10.92 -37.41
CA GLY A 19 -10.93 -10.59 -35.99
C GLY A 19 -11.82 -11.55 -35.22
N LEU A 20 -11.21 -12.60 -34.65
CA LEU A 20 -11.93 -13.53 -33.78
C LEU A 20 -12.66 -12.75 -32.67
N PRO A 21 -13.84 -13.21 -32.20
CA PRO A 21 -14.53 -12.56 -31.10
C PRO A 21 -13.65 -12.47 -29.84
N TRP A 22 -13.79 -11.37 -29.10
CA TRP A 22 -13.29 -11.28 -27.74
C TRP A 22 -14.08 -12.19 -26.81
N TYR A 23 -13.46 -12.65 -25.72
CA TYR A 23 -14.12 -13.48 -24.69
C TYR A 23 -15.00 -12.61 -23.77
N THR A 24 -15.95 -11.90 -24.36
CA THR A 24 -16.87 -10.94 -23.74
C THR A 24 -18.29 -11.21 -24.24
N LYS A 25 -19.30 -10.60 -23.61
CA LYS A 25 -20.72 -10.82 -23.96
C LYS A 25 -21.04 -10.44 -25.41
N SER A 26 -20.46 -9.35 -25.89
CA SER A 26 -20.63 -8.81 -27.25
C SER A 26 -19.68 -9.38 -28.30
N GLY A 27 -18.66 -10.14 -27.88
CA GLY A 27 -17.58 -10.57 -28.76
C GLY A 27 -16.65 -9.41 -29.20
N ARG A 28 -16.71 -8.26 -28.52
CA ARG A 28 -15.92 -7.05 -28.78
C ARG A 28 -15.31 -6.52 -27.47
N LEU A 29 -14.44 -5.50 -27.57
CA LEU A 29 -14.02 -4.75 -26.38
C LEU A 29 -15.21 -3.98 -25.83
N GLU A 30 -15.53 -4.19 -24.55
CA GLU A 30 -16.69 -3.61 -23.89
C GLU A 30 -16.27 -2.40 -23.05
N PHE A 31 -16.69 -1.21 -23.48
CA PHE A 31 -16.55 0.04 -22.71
C PHE A 31 -17.86 0.46 -22.03
N TYR A 32 -18.95 -0.25 -22.34
CA TYR A 32 -20.22 -0.20 -21.65
C TYR A 32 -20.59 -1.62 -21.22
N MET A 33 -20.87 -1.80 -19.94
CA MET A 33 -21.26 -3.10 -19.36
C MET A 33 -22.69 -2.99 -18.83
N ASP A 34 -23.62 -3.74 -19.43
CA ASP A 34 -25.04 -3.73 -19.04
C ASP A 34 -25.36 -4.62 -17.83
N ASP A 35 -24.33 -4.97 -17.04
CA ASP A 35 -24.46 -5.78 -15.84
C ASP A 35 -25.13 -4.98 -14.71
N PRO A 36 -26.18 -5.50 -14.06
CA PRO A 36 -26.88 -4.79 -13.00
C PRO A 36 -25.96 -4.30 -11.86
N ARG A 37 -24.96 -5.10 -11.45
CA ARG A 37 -24.06 -4.70 -10.37
C ARG A 37 -23.12 -3.59 -10.77
N LEU A 38 -22.69 -3.57 -12.03
CA LEU A 38 -21.87 -2.46 -12.54
C LEU A 38 -22.71 -1.19 -12.70
N ILE A 39 -23.99 -1.31 -13.07
CA ILE A 39 -24.94 -0.19 -13.11
C ILE A 39 -25.19 0.35 -11.70
N ASP A 40 -25.51 -0.52 -10.72
CA ASP A 40 -25.68 -0.15 -9.30
C ASP A 40 -24.44 0.57 -8.76
N GLY A 41 -23.26 0.11 -9.19
CA GLY A 41 -21.96 0.69 -8.88
C GLY A 41 -21.69 2.03 -9.56
N GLY A 42 -22.33 2.34 -10.70
CA GLY A 42 -21.94 3.46 -11.56
C GLY A 42 -20.61 3.21 -12.30
N GLU A 43 -20.27 1.93 -12.49
CA GLU A 43 -19.06 1.43 -13.17
C GLU A 43 -19.40 0.76 -14.52
N ASN A 44 -20.66 0.87 -14.98
CA ASN A 44 -21.10 0.42 -16.29
C ASN A 44 -20.49 1.23 -17.45
N LEU A 45 -19.87 2.38 -17.15
CA LEU A 45 -19.06 3.21 -18.05
C LEU A 45 -17.72 3.51 -17.40
N THR A 46 -16.71 3.86 -18.21
CA THR A 46 -15.45 4.37 -17.66
C THR A 46 -15.67 5.74 -17.02
N VAL A 47 -15.29 5.86 -15.75
CA VAL A 47 -15.46 7.08 -14.95
C VAL A 47 -14.20 7.40 -14.16
N TYR A 48 -14.04 8.67 -13.78
CA TYR A 48 -13.13 9.02 -12.71
C TYR A 48 -13.84 8.85 -11.37
N ARG A 49 -13.24 8.05 -10.49
CA ARG A 49 -13.69 7.83 -9.11
C ARG A 49 -12.53 8.12 -8.17
N THR A 50 -12.76 8.88 -7.10
CA THR A 50 -11.76 9.06 -6.06
C THR A 50 -11.47 7.73 -5.35
N PRO A 51 -10.23 7.49 -4.92
CA PRO A 51 -9.89 6.35 -4.08
C PRO A 51 -10.86 6.16 -2.90
N ILE A 52 -11.04 4.91 -2.47
CA ILE A 52 -11.85 4.51 -1.32
C ILE A 52 -11.28 5.07 -0.01
N ASP A 53 -9.96 5.27 0.04
CA ASP A 53 -9.32 5.84 1.22
C ASP A 53 -8.16 6.78 0.90
N SER A 54 -7.30 6.44 -0.06
CA SER A 54 -6.08 7.24 -0.36
C SER A 54 -6.38 8.49 -1.20
N SER A 55 -7.15 9.42 -0.62
CA SER A 55 -7.60 10.66 -1.23
C SER A 55 -7.52 11.81 -0.23
N HIS A 56 -7.16 13.01 -0.70
CA HIS A 56 -7.26 14.24 0.10
C HIS A 56 -8.70 14.77 0.20
N TYR A 57 -9.57 14.30 -0.69
CA TYR A 57 -10.97 14.69 -0.82
C TYR A 57 -11.89 13.60 -0.26
N GLU A 58 -13.19 13.80 -0.42
CA GLU A 58 -14.17 12.78 -0.08
C GLU A 58 -13.90 11.47 -0.86
N PRO A 59 -13.83 10.32 -0.15
CA PRO A 59 -13.58 9.02 -0.77
C PRO A 59 -14.80 8.47 -1.52
N ASN A 60 -14.50 7.60 -2.50
CA ASN A 60 -15.48 6.87 -3.32
C ASN A 60 -16.48 7.76 -4.09
N VAL A 61 -16.02 8.91 -4.57
CA VAL A 61 -16.83 9.86 -5.34
C VAL A 61 -16.56 9.71 -6.83
N ILE A 62 -17.62 9.49 -7.61
CA ILE A 62 -17.59 9.64 -9.07
C ILE A 62 -17.65 11.13 -9.43
N VAL A 63 -16.73 11.59 -10.28
CA VAL A 63 -16.81 12.95 -10.83
C VAL A 63 -17.59 12.91 -12.14
N GLY A 64 -18.73 13.59 -12.18
CA GLY A 64 -19.57 13.58 -13.36
C GLY A 64 -20.86 14.40 -13.25
N ASN A 65 -21.70 14.28 -14.29
CA ASN A 65 -23.04 14.86 -14.35
C ASN A 65 -24.08 13.74 -14.18
N SER A 66 -25.12 13.99 -13.38
CA SER A 66 -26.01 13.00 -12.78
C SER A 66 -26.83 12.15 -13.78
N ARG A 67 -27.01 12.57 -15.04
CA ARG A 67 -27.89 11.83 -15.98
C ARG A 67 -27.31 10.49 -16.46
N ALA A 68 -25.99 10.34 -16.53
CA ALA A 68 -25.35 9.08 -16.94
C ALA A 68 -25.45 7.98 -15.86
N PHE A 69 -25.79 8.36 -14.63
CA PHE A 69 -25.80 7.49 -13.45
C PHE A 69 -27.20 7.42 -12.82
N ALA A 70 -28.25 7.69 -13.59
CA ALA A 70 -29.62 7.72 -13.08
C ALA A 70 -30.09 6.38 -12.47
N LEU A 71 -29.43 5.28 -12.82
CA LEU A 71 -29.71 3.93 -12.32
C LEU A 71 -28.73 3.46 -11.23
N MET A 72 -27.74 4.27 -10.89
CA MET A 72 -26.76 3.93 -9.85
C MET A 72 -27.42 3.94 -8.47
N GLU A 73 -27.09 2.95 -7.63
CA GLU A 73 -27.56 2.93 -6.25
C GLU A 73 -26.85 4.00 -5.42
N THR A 74 -27.61 4.93 -4.86
CA THR A 74 -27.07 5.94 -3.93
C THR A 74 -26.95 5.38 -2.51
N PRO A 75 -26.21 6.05 -1.61
CA PRO A 75 -26.15 5.64 -0.20
C PRO A 75 -27.55 5.55 0.44
N GLU A 76 -28.44 6.50 0.13
CA GLU A 76 -29.80 6.56 0.67
C GLU A 76 -30.65 5.37 0.24
N MET A 77 -30.48 4.89 -1.01
CA MET A 77 -31.16 3.69 -1.49
C MET A 77 -30.76 2.43 -0.70
N ARG A 78 -29.55 2.44 -0.10
CA ARG A 78 -29.03 1.38 0.77
C ARG A 78 -29.33 1.63 2.26
N GLY A 79 -30.14 2.65 2.59
CA GLY A 79 -30.44 3.04 3.97
C GLY A 79 -29.28 3.71 4.71
N LEU A 80 -28.28 4.21 3.97
CA LEU A 80 -27.16 4.94 4.52
C LEU A 80 -27.35 6.45 4.31
N GLU A 81 -26.88 7.24 5.27
CA GLU A 81 -26.74 8.68 5.06
C GLU A 81 -25.69 8.95 3.96
N ARG A 82 -25.87 9.96 3.11
CA ARG A 82 -24.76 10.39 2.24
C ARG A 82 -23.61 10.99 3.03
N MET A 83 -23.92 11.84 4.01
CA MET A 83 -22.93 12.48 4.89
C MET A 83 -22.94 11.83 6.27
N GLY A 84 -22.30 12.44 7.27
CA GLY A 84 -22.39 11.98 8.65
C GLY A 84 -21.64 10.67 8.91
N ASN A 85 -22.31 9.72 9.56
CA ASN A 85 -21.68 8.49 10.02
C ASN A 85 -21.27 7.55 8.88
N SER A 86 -22.04 7.53 7.80
CA SER A 86 -21.76 6.72 6.61
C SER A 86 -20.42 7.05 5.96
N LEU A 87 -20.05 8.32 5.91
CA LEU A 87 -18.76 8.76 5.39
C LEU A 87 -17.59 8.45 6.36
N LYS A 88 -17.85 8.56 7.66
CA LYS A 88 -16.83 8.39 8.71
C LYS A 88 -16.46 6.92 8.93
N ILE A 89 -17.43 6.02 8.87
CA ILE A 89 -17.21 4.58 9.03
C ILE A 89 -16.52 4.03 7.78
N ALA A 90 -15.31 3.52 7.93
CA ALA A 90 -14.49 3.04 6.83
C ALA A 90 -15.17 1.93 6.02
N GLU A 91 -15.87 1.00 6.68
CA GLU A 91 -16.62 -0.10 6.04
C GLU A 91 -17.66 0.39 5.03
N ASN A 92 -18.28 1.54 5.31
CA ASN A 92 -19.34 2.08 4.47
C ASN A 92 -18.79 2.76 3.22
N ARG A 93 -17.51 3.19 3.22
CA ARG A 93 -16.92 3.99 2.12
C ARG A 93 -17.05 3.29 0.78
N MET A 94 -16.83 1.96 0.70
CA MET A 94 -16.95 1.18 -0.54
C MET A 94 -18.35 1.12 -1.14
N GLY A 95 -19.36 1.02 -0.28
CA GLY A 95 -20.76 0.95 -0.68
C GLY A 95 -21.41 2.32 -0.89
N ARG A 96 -20.63 3.41 -0.81
CA ARG A 96 -21.15 4.78 -0.84
C ARG A 96 -20.90 5.43 -2.20
N ASN A 97 -21.70 5.07 -3.20
CA ASN A 97 -21.58 5.64 -4.55
C ASN A 97 -22.14 7.08 -4.57
N VAL A 98 -21.26 8.08 -4.59
CA VAL A 98 -21.65 9.49 -4.60
C VAL A 98 -21.18 10.14 -5.90
N ILE A 99 -21.97 11.04 -6.46
CA ILE A 99 -21.57 11.84 -7.64
C ILE A 99 -21.42 13.29 -7.22
N LEU A 100 -20.30 13.89 -7.60
CA LEU A 100 -20.04 15.32 -7.44
C LEU A 100 -19.51 15.89 -8.77
N THR A 101 -19.76 17.17 -9.00
CA THR A 101 -18.98 17.93 -9.97
C THR A 101 -17.54 18.11 -9.48
N THR A 102 -16.61 18.43 -10.38
CA THR A 102 -15.23 18.75 -10.01
C THR A 102 -15.18 19.87 -8.96
N LYS A 103 -16.00 20.92 -9.12
CA LYS A 103 -16.02 22.06 -8.18
C LYS A 103 -16.45 21.63 -6.78
N GLU A 104 -17.47 20.77 -6.69
CA GLU A 104 -17.94 20.25 -5.41
C GLU A 104 -16.91 19.34 -4.76
N LEU A 105 -16.31 18.41 -5.52
CA LEU A 105 -15.28 17.51 -5.00
C LEU A 105 -14.09 18.30 -4.42
N MET A 106 -13.61 19.31 -5.15
CA MET A 106 -12.48 20.14 -4.71
C MET A 106 -12.77 20.94 -3.43
N ALA A 107 -14.04 21.13 -3.08
CA ALA A 107 -14.47 21.77 -1.84
C ALA A 107 -14.59 20.77 -0.66
N THR A 108 -14.51 19.46 -0.92
CA THR A 108 -14.56 18.44 0.12
C THR A 108 -13.19 18.18 0.75
N ASN A 109 -13.20 17.46 1.87
CA ASN A 109 -11.99 16.96 2.52
C ASN A 109 -12.19 15.50 2.92
N HIS A 110 -11.09 14.76 3.01
CA HIS A 110 -11.12 13.43 3.60
C HIS A 110 -11.67 13.47 5.04
N PRO A 111 -12.54 12.52 5.47
CA PRO A 111 -13.16 12.53 6.80
C PRO A 111 -12.17 12.47 7.96
N LEU A 112 -10.96 11.94 7.73
CA LEU A 112 -9.90 11.88 8.73
C LEU A 112 -9.06 13.17 8.83
N ARG A 113 -9.21 14.11 7.88
CA ARG A 113 -8.40 15.34 7.88
C ARG A 113 -8.55 16.18 9.15
N PRO A 114 -9.75 16.37 9.73
CA PRO A 114 -9.91 17.05 11.03
C PRO A 114 -9.20 16.36 12.20
N HIS A 115 -8.77 15.11 12.03
CA HIS A 115 -8.07 14.30 13.04
C HIS A 115 -6.55 14.22 12.78
N GLY A 116 -6.01 15.09 11.92
CA GLY A 116 -4.57 15.20 11.66
C GLY A 116 -4.03 14.27 10.57
N TYR A 117 -4.91 13.63 9.79
CA TYR A 117 -4.49 12.80 8.66
C TYR A 117 -4.27 13.67 7.43
N GLU A 118 -3.11 13.52 6.79
CA GLU A 118 -2.66 14.40 5.71
C GLU A 118 -2.06 13.66 4.51
N PHE A 119 -1.79 12.35 4.62
CA PHE A 119 -0.93 11.66 3.67
C PHE A 119 -1.61 10.48 2.97
N CYS A 120 -1.60 10.48 1.64
CA CYS A 120 -1.88 9.30 0.83
C CYS A 120 -0.69 8.33 0.91
N PHE A 121 -0.91 7.12 1.41
CA PHE A 121 0.15 6.15 1.67
C PHE A 121 0.22 5.07 0.59
N ASN A 122 1.34 5.05 -0.14
CA ASN A 122 1.55 4.17 -1.29
C ASN A 122 2.58 3.08 -1.00
N SER A 123 2.30 1.86 -1.46
CA SER A 123 3.18 0.70 -1.25
C SER A 123 3.65 -0.02 -2.53
N PRO A 124 4.41 0.65 -3.42
CA PRO A 124 4.89 0.03 -4.65
C PRO A 124 5.91 -1.08 -4.37
N LYS A 125 6.12 -1.94 -5.38
CA LYS A 125 7.17 -2.96 -5.32
C LYS A 125 8.56 -2.33 -5.42
N TYR A 126 9.52 -2.99 -4.81
CA TYR A 126 10.90 -2.54 -4.83
C TYR A 126 11.70 -3.07 -6.01
N ARG A 127 12.75 -2.34 -6.39
CA ARG A 127 13.57 -2.65 -7.56
C ARG A 127 14.58 -3.78 -7.36
N HIS A 128 15.14 -3.97 -6.15
CA HIS A 128 16.17 -4.98 -5.87
C HIS A 128 15.64 -6.18 -5.06
N GLY A 129 14.32 -6.42 -5.07
CA GLY A 129 13.71 -7.52 -4.34
C GLY A 129 12.39 -7.95 -4.97
N ALA A 130 12.06 -9.23 -4.80
CA ALA A 130 10.76 -9.79 -5.15
C ALA A 130 9.96 -10.00 -3.86
N HIS A 131 9.08 -9.05 -3.56
CA HIS A 131 8.38 -8.99 -2.28
C HIS A 131 9.40 -8.95 -1.12
N THR A 132 9.32 -9.85 -0.15
CA THR A 132 10.27 -9.93 0.96
C THR A 132 11.58 -10.63 0.61
N THR A 133 11.70 -11.28 -0.55
CA THR A 133 12.94 -11.99 -0.93
C THR A 133 13.86 -11.07 -1.74
N PRO A 134 15.17 -10.96 -1.46
CA PRO A 134 15.98 -11.64 -0.43
C PRO A 134 16.36 -10.67 0.71
N ILE A 135 15.38 -9.94 1.26
CA ILE A 135 15.64 -8.80 2.17
C ILE A 135 16.36 -9.23 3.45
N ASP A 136 16.21 -10.47 3.88
CA ASP A 136 16.84 -11.09 5.05
C ASP A 136 18.35 -11.33 4.92
N THR A 137 18.92 -11.19 3.74
CA THR A 137 20.38 -11.26 3.60
C THR A 137 21.03 -9.93 3.99
N ASP A 138 22.12 -9.97 4.75
CA ASP A 138 22.80 -8.77 5.23
C ASP A 138 23.20 -7.83 4.08
N LEU A 139 23.70 -8.39 2.97
CA LEU A 139 24.08 -7.62 1.78
C LEU A 139 22.89 -6.86 1.19
N MET A 140 21.73 -7.51 1.05
CA MET A 140 20.53 -6.85 0.52
C MET A 140 19.95 -5.86 1.52
N THR A 141 19.93 -6.19 2.82
CA THR A 141 19.51 -5.26 3.87
C THR A 141 20.37 -3.99 3.88
N LEU A 142 21.68 -4.09 3.67
CA LEU A 142 22.60 -2.95 3.65
C LEU A 142 22.40 -2.06 2.42
N TRP A 143 22.16 -2.66 1.25
CA TRP A 143 21.94 -1.90 0.00
C TRP A 143 20.50 -1.42 -0.17
N TRP A 144 19.58 -1.90 0.67
CA TRP A 144 18.16 -1.63 0.58
C TRP A 144 17.82 -0.14 0.68
N GLY A 145 18.46 0.55 1.63
CA GLY A 145 18.09 1.90 2.02
C GLY A 145 19.25 2.68 2.60
N PRO A 146 19.05 3.97 2.89
CA PRO A 146 20.12 4.84 3.38
C PRO A 146 20.51 4.57 4.85
N PHE A 147 19.79 3.69 5.54
CA PHE A 147 19.96 3.41 6.97
C PHE A 147 20.62 2.05 7.25
N GLY A 148 21.35 1.50 6.29
CA GLY A 148 22.17 0.30 6.50
C GLY A 148 23.40 0.60 7.35
N ASP A 149 23.66 -0.22 8.37
CA ASP A 149 24.83 -0.15 9.23
C ASP A 149 25.23 -1.57 9.69
N ILE A 150 26.32 -2.10 9.12
CA ILE A 150 26.82 -3.44 9.45
C ILE A 150 27.28 -3.57 10.90
N TYR A 151 27.71 -2.46 11.51
CA TYR A 151 28.17 -2.43 12.90
C TYR A 151 27.02 -2.15 13.88
N ARG A 152 25.85 -1.73 13.37
CA ARG A 152 24.67 -1.35 14.15
C ARG A 152 25.05 -0.45 15.32
N HIS A 153 25.61 0.73 15.03
CA HIS A 153 25.92 1.73 16.04
C HIS A 153 24.65 2.17 16.77
N ASP A 154 23.54 2.30 16.03
CA ASP A 154 22.22 2.41 16.61
C ASP A 154 21.66 1.00 16.93
N LYS A 155 21.80 0.57 18.18
CA LYS A 155 21.33 -0.75 18.64
C LYS A 155 19.81 -0.92 18.61
N ARG A 156 19.04 0.16 18.38
CA ARG A 156 17.58 0.08 18.20
C ARG A 156 17.19 -0.48 16.84
N GLN A 157 18.09 -0.44 15.85
CA GLN A 157 17.79 -0.92 14.50
C GLN A 157 17.42 -2.41 14.55
N PRO A 158 16.35 -2.83 13.86
CA PRO A 158 15.87 -4.20 13.93
C PRO A 158 16.89 -5.22 13.38
N SER A 159 17.67 -4.85 12.35
CA SER A 159 18.70 -5.67 11.71
C SER A 159 19.94 -4.80 11.40
N VAL A 160 20.84 -5.24 10.50
CA VAL A 160 21.95 -4.44 9.92
C VAL A 160 21.45 -3.31 8.99
N GLY A 161 20.14 -3.09 8.97
CA GLY A 161 19.40 -2.08 8.25
C GLY A 161 17.92 -2.24 8.59
N GLU A 162 17.07 -1.45 7.96
CA GLU A 162 15.64 -1.41 8.28
C GLU A 162 14.80 -0.82 7.15
N GLY A 163 13.49 -1.00 7.23
CA GLY A 163 12.57 -0.31 6.35
C GLY A 163 12.53 1.20 6.62
N PHE A 164 12.17 1.95 5.60
CA PHE A 164 12.01 3.40 5.66
C PHE A 164 10.76 3.83 4.88
N VAL A 165 10.28 5.03 5.16
CA VAL A 165 9.23 5.69 4.39
C VAL A 165 9.77 6.98 3.78
N ASP A 166 9.55 7.15 2.49
CA ASP A 166 9.89 8.38 1.78
C ASP A 166 8.82 9.43 2.04
N VAL A 167 9.25 10.60 2.52
CA VAL A 167 8.40 11.76 2.83
C VAL A 167 8.98 12.98 2.14
N ASN A 168 8.11 13.87 1.65
CA ASN A 168 8.56 15.18 1.17
C ASN A 168 9.23 15.94 2.33
N PRO A 169 10.45 16.51 2.16
CA PRO A 169 11.15 17.21 3.24
C PRO A 169 10.38 18.39 3.83
N LEU A 170 9.56 19.10 3.04
CA LEU A 170 8.75 20.21 3.52
C LEU A 170 7.64 19.72 4.45
N ASP A 171 7.02 18.58 4.13
CA ASP A 171 6.03 17.98 5.01
C ASP A 171 6.67 17.47 6.30
N ALA A 172 7.77 16.71 6.21
CA ALA A 172 8.43 16.21 7.42
C ALA A 172 8.85 17.34 8.38
N LYS A 173 9.40 18.45 7.84
CA LYS A 173 9.78 19.63 8.64
C LYS A 173 8.58 20.31 9.31
N ARG A 174 7.40 20.34 8.69
CA ARG A 174 6.17 20.87 9.31
C ARG A 174 5.82 20.12 10.60
N PHE A 175 6.17 18.83 10.68
CA PHE A 175 5.94 17.98 11.85
C PHE A 175 7.17 17.89 12.79
N GLY A 176 8.24 18.65 12.54
CA GLY A 176 9.46 18.62 13.36
C GLY A 176 10.23 17.28 13.24
N ILE A 177 10.04 16.56 12.13
CA ILE A 177 10.67 15.28 11.83
C ILE A 177 11.89 15.53 10.93
N ASP A 178 13.05 15.09 11.39
CA ASP A 178 14.31 15.14 10.66
C ASP A 178 14.54 13.82 9.88
N GLU A 179 15.47 13.84 8.91
CA GLU A 179 15.85 12.62 8.20
C GLU A 179 16.46 11.60 9.17
N GLY A 180 16.00 10.36 9.06
CA GLY A 180 16.40 9.28 9.94
C GLY A 180 15.63 9.25 11.26
N ASP A 181 14.76 10.19 11.60
CA ASP A 181 13.92 10.06 12.79
C ASP A 181 13.02 8.82 12.66
N TYR A 182 12.74 8.16 13.79
CA TYR A 182 11.69 7.16 13.84
C TYR A 182 10.34 7.88 13.97
N ILE A 183 9.37 7.47 13.16
CA ILE A 183 8.02 8.02 13.17
C ILE A 183 7.00 6.91 13.32
N TRP A 184 5.89 7.24 13.97
CA TRP A 184 4.66 6.46 13.90
C TRP A 184 3.91 6.84 12.63
N VAL A 185 3.38 5.83 11.94
CA VAL A 185 2.49 6.02 10.79
C VAL A 185 1.18 5.29 11.09
N ASP A 186 0.13 6.05 11.37
CA ASP A 186 -1.16 5.52 11.79
C ASP A 186 -2.20 5.71 10.68
N ALA A 187 -2.96 4.65 10.39
CA ALA A 187 -4.15 4.69 9.54
C ALA A 187 -5.42 4.85 10.39
N ASP A 188 -6.59 4.80 9.76
CA ASP A 188 -7.89 4.92 10.44
C ASP A 188 -8.02 3.92 11.60
N PRO A 189 -8.13 4.37 12.86
CA PRO A 189 -8.17 3.48 14.01
C PRO A 189 -9.50 2.74 14.14
N GLY A 190 -10.52 3.10 13.33
CA GLY A 190 -11.80 2.40 13.31
C GLY A 190 -11.67 0.96 12.84
N ASP A 191 -10.70 0.68 11.96
CA ASP A 191 -10.56 -0.60 11.28
C ASP A 191 -9.12 -1.09 11.12
N ARG A 192 -8.11 -0.24 11.34
CA ARG A 192 -6.70 -0.55 11.12
C ARG A 192 -5.83 -0.17 12.31
N PRO A 193 -4.73 -0.91 12.54
CA PRO A 193 -4.33 -2.16 11.87
C PRO A 193 -5.22 -3.37 12.20
N TYR A 194 -6.09 -3.28 13.21
CA TYR A 194 -7.05 -4.33 13.55
C TYR A 194 -8.32 -3.74 14.18
N LYS A 195 -9.42 -4.50 14.11
CA LYS A 195 -10.70 -4.11 14.72
C LYS A 195 -10.59 -4.03 16.24
N GLY A 196 -11.00 -2.90 16.82
CA GLY A 196 -10.88 -2.67 18.27
C GLY A 196 -9.48 -2.23 18.70
N TRP A 197 -8.74 -1.58 17.80
CA TRP A 197 -7.49 -0.87 18.07
C TRP A 197 -7.52 -0.14 19.42
N LYS A 198 -6.66 -0.56 20.36
CA LYS A 198 -6.73 -0.08 21.74
C LYS A 198 -5.34 0.08 22.36
N GLU A 199 -5.00 1.30 22.72
CA GLU A 199 -3.76 1.62 23.39
C GLU A 199 -3.58 0.81 24.70
N GLY A 200 -2.32 0.44 24.98
CA GLY A 200 -1.94 -0.33 26.15
C GLY A 200 -2.08 -1.85 26.02
N THR A 201 -2.66 -2.37 24.92
CA THR A 201 -2.67 -3.83 24.69
C THR A 201 -1.39 -4.31 23.97
N PRO A 202 -1.02 -5.60 24.10
CA PRO A 202 0.09 -6.17 23.35
C PRO A 202 -0.06 -6.04 21.83
N GLU A 203 -1.29 -6.16 21.32
CA GLU A 203 -1.61 -6.05 19.89
C GLU A 203 -1.36 -4.64 19.38
N TYR A 204 -1.70 -3.61 20.17
CA TYR A 204 -1.41 -2.22 19.82
C TYR A 204 0.10 -2.00 19.71
N ALA A 205 0.86 -2.47 20.70
CA ALA A 205 2.31 -2.34 20.69
C ALA A 205 2.97 -3.09 19.53
N LEU A 206 2.38 -4.20 19.06
CA LEU A 206 2.85 -4.98 17.91
C LEU A 206 2.48 -4.36 16.57
N ALA A 207 1.25 -3.88 16.43
CA ALA A 207 0.71 -3.53 15.13
C ALA A 207 0.88 -2.04 14.79
N ARG A 208 1.17 -1.16 15.77
CA ARG A 208 1.47 0.26 15.50
C ARG A 208 2.72 0.38 14.65
N PHE A 209 2.62 1.04 13.51
CA PHE A 209 3.70 1.00 12.56
C PHE A 209 4.77 2.06 12.87
N MET A 210 5.97 1.60 13.24
CA MET A 210 7.15 2.45 13.43
C MET A 210 8.15 2.27 12.29
N VAL A 211 8.66 3.37 11.75
CA VAL A 211 9.61 3.35 10.62
C VAL A 211 10.50 4.57 10.60
N ARG A 212 11.67 4.46 9.95
CA ARG A 212 12.55 5.61 9.68
C ARG A 212 11.95 6.52 8.62
N CYS A 213 11.99 7.83 8.86
CA CYS A 213 11.69 8.85 7.87
C CYS A 213 12.90 9.04 6.94
N ARG A 214 12.70 8.96 5.63
CA ARG A 214 13.69 9.35 4.62
C ARG A 214 13.20 10.57 3.87
N TYR A 215 14.06 11.58 3.76
CA TYR A 215 13.76 12.74 2.95
C TYR A 215 13.85 12.39 1.46
N PHE A 216 12.76 12.60 0.74
CA PHE A 216 12.72 12.36 -0.70
C PHE A 216 12.06 13.54 -1.41
N PRO A 217 12.84 14.49 -1.97
CA PRO A 217 12.31 15.65 -2.70
C PRO A 217 11.46 15.28 -3.93
N GLY A 218 11.63 14.07 -4.47
CA GLY A 218 10.78 13.55 -5.55
C GLY A 218 9.39 13.08 -5.10
N MET A 219 9.09 13.13 -3.79
CA MET A 219 7.76 12.85 -3.28
C MET A 219 6.88 14.10 -3.39
N SER A 220 5.67 13.97 -3.93
CA SER A 220 4.68 15.05 -3.86
C SER A 220 4.28 15.32 -2.40
N GLN A 221 3.99 16.57 -2.07
CA GLN A 221 3.46 16.89 -0.73
C GLN A 221 2.11 16.21 -0.49
N GLY A 222 1.85 15.81 0.76
CA GLY A 222 0.67 15.03 1.12
C GLY A 222 0.71 13.57 0.62
N SER A 223 1.85 13.10 0.12
CA SER A 223 2.03 11.69 -0.26
C SER A 223 3.20 11.07 0.49
N MET A 224 3.08 9.78 0.77
CA MET A 224 4.13 8.96 1.36
C MET A 224 4.30 7.69 0.53
N ARG A 225 5.54 7.21 0.45
CA ARG A 225 5.85 5.92 -0.17
C ARG A 225 6.65 5.07 0.77
N MET A 226 6.21 3.85 0.97
CA MET A 226 7.02 2.81 1.54
C MET A 226 6.99 1.58 0.66
N TYR A 227 8.14 1.06 0.28
CA TYR A 227 8.15 -0.12 -0.56
C TYR A 227 7.52 -1.35 0.14
N TYR A 228 6.86 -2.18 -0.66
CA TYR A 228 6.35 -3.48 -0.23
C TYR A 228 7.47 -4.52 -0.32
N ASN A 229 8.18 -4.80 0.78
CA ASN A 229 9.37 -5.65 0.68
C ASN A 229 10.00 -6.22 1.97
N ALA A 230 9.38 -6.09 3.14
CA ALA A 230 10.11 -6.31 4.39
C ALA A 230 9.31 -7.13 5.42
N TYR A 231 10.03 -7.97 6.17
CA TYR A 231 9.48 -8.83 7.23
C TYR A 231 8.88 -8.00 8.36
N ALA A 232 7.61 -8.26 8.67
CA ALA A 232 6.86 -7.56 9.70
C ALA A 232 7.45 -7.80 11.10
N ALA A 233 7.13 -6.91 12.05
CA ALA A 233 7.32 -7.24 13.45
C ALA A 233 6.40 -8.41 13.85
N THR A 234 6.88 -9.20 14.81
CA THR A 234 6.14 -10.28 15.48
C THR A 234 6.35 -10.13 16.99
N TYR A 235 5.53 -10.77 17.81
CA TYR A 235 5.76 -10.82 19.25
C TYR A 235 7.17 -11.34 19.59
N GLY A 236 7.65 -12.35 18.85
CA GLY A 236 9.00 -12.88 19.04
C GLY A 236 10.10 -11.90 18.67
N SER A 237 9.98 -11.17 17.57
CA SER A 237 10.98 -10.17 17.19
C SER A 237 11.01 -8.98 18.15
N MET A 238 9.85 -8.54 18.66
CA MET A 238 9.77 -7.49 19.68
C MET A 238 10.39 -7.91 21.01
N GLU A 239 10.15 -9.14 21.44
CA GLU A 239 10.82 -9.72 22.60
C GLU A 239 12.33 -9.75 22.38
N GLY A 240 12.77 -10.24 21.21
CA GLY A 240 14.18 -10.24 20.83
C GLY A 240 14.83 -8.86 20.93
N ALA A 241 14.19 -7.84 20.38
CA ALA A 241 14.69 -6.47 20.42
C ALA A 241 14.84 -5.92 21.86
N ARG A 242 14.04 -6.43 22.81
CA ARG A 242 14.04 -6.01 24.22
C ARG A 242 15.01 -6.81 25.08
N THR A 243 15.16 -8.12 24.83
CA THR A 243 15.83 -9.05 25.75
C THR A 243 17.20 -9.50 25.26
N ARG A 244 17.48 -9.45 23.96
CA ARG A 244 18.79 -9.85 23.43
C ARG A 244 19.84 -8.80 23.77
N ALA A 245 21.03 -9.27 24.15
CA ALA A 245 22.18 -8.40 24.41
C ALA A 245 22.60 -7.57 23.18
N ASP A 246 22.35 -8.08 21.96
CA ASP A 246 22.64 -7.36 20.71
C ASP A 246 21.51 -6.42 20.26
N GLY A 247 20.34 -6.45 20.90
CA GLY A 247 19.17 -5.63 20.54
C GLY A 247 18.55 -5.95 19.17
N LEU A 248 18.90 -7.07 18.52
CA LEU A 248 18.29 -7.43 17.24
C LEU A 248 16.79 -7.73 17.41
N ALA A 249 15.98 -7.32 16.44
CA ALA A 249 14.58 -7.74 16.34
C ALA A 249 14.49 -9.19 15.79
N LYS A 250 15.18 -10.12 16.46
CA LYS A 250 15.26 -11.53 16.11
C LYS A 250 14.58 -12.38 17.16
N SER A 251 13.60 -13.17 16.74
CA SER A 251 12.89 -14.09 17.62
C SER A 251 13.84 -15.03 18.36
N PRO A 252 13.83 -15.08 19.70
CA PRO A 252 14.68 -15.99 20.46
C PRO A 252 14.27 -17.46 20.29
N ARG A 253 13.11 -17.73 19.70
CA ARG A 253 12.55 -19.08 19.50
C ARG A 253 12.68 -19.61 18.08
N THR A 254 12.57 -18.74 17.08
CA THR A 254 12.36 -19.17 15.68
C THR A 254 13.43 -18.67 14.72
N ASN A 255 14.43 -17.92 15.20
CA ASN A 255 15.40 -17.20 14.39
C ASN A 255 14.79 -16.21 13.37
N TYR A 256 13.49 -15.96 13.41
CA TYR A 256 12.82 -14.99 12.56
C TYR A 256 13.39 -13.59 12.80
N GLN A 257 13.92 -12.97 11.75
CA GLN A 257 14.45 -11.60 11.77
C GLN A 257 13.41 -10.64 11.19
N ALA A 258 12.89 -9.74 12.02
CA ALA A 258 12.04 -8.66 11.52
C ALA A 258 12.89 -7.53 10.92
N MET A 259 12.29 -6.77 10.02
CA MET A 259 12.88 -5.56 9.44
C MET A 259 12.26 -4.28 9.99
N PHE A 260 11.36 -4.43 10.98
CA PHE A 260 10.70 -3.36 11.71
C PHE A 260 10.74 -3.64 13.20
N ARG A 261 10.76 -2.57 13.99
CA ARG A 261 10.66 -2.62 15.46
C ARG A 261 9.22 -2.89 15.92
N SER A 262 8.24 -2.37 15.17
CA SER A 262 6.81 -2.61 15.35
C SER A 262 6.04 -2.40 14.04
N GLY A 263 4.96 -3.15 13.86
CA GLY A 263 4.11 -3.16 12.68
C GLY A 263 4.84 -3.46 11.37
N ASN A 264 4.24 -3.01 10.28
CA ASN A 264 4.87 -2.78 8.97
C ASN A 264 3.93 -1.91 8.11
N HIS A 265 4.29 -1.67 6.85
CA HIS A 265 3.40 -1.01 5.88
C HIS A 265 1.99 -1.62 5.75
N GLN A 266 1.81 -2.93 6.00
CA GLN A 266 0.48 -3.56 5.94
C GLN A 266 -0.40 -3.19 7.14
N SER A 267 0.18 -2.72 8.25
CA SER A 267 -0.57 -2.14 9.38
C SER A 267 -1.45 -0.96 8.95
N CYS A 268 -1.06 -0.25 7.89
CA CYS A 268 -1.82 0.91 7.42
C CYS A 268 -2.85 0.56 6.35
N THR A 269 -2.85 -0.67 5.82
CA THR A 269 -3.67 -1.05 4.66
C THR A 269 -4.73 -2.06 5.03
N ARG A 270 -5.86 -2.03 4.33
CA ARG A 270 -6.87 -3.11 4.39
C ARG A 270 -7.20 -3.60 3.00
N ALA A 271 -7.89 -4.74 2.94
CA ALA A 271 -8.55 -5.19 1.73
C ALA A 271 -9.85 -4.40 1.54
N TRP A 272 -9.98 -3.77 0.37
CA TRP A 272 -11.22 -3.17 -0.10
C TRP A 272 -11.85 -4.13 -1.11
N ILE A 273 -12.99 -4.74 -0.76
CA ILE A 273 -13.69 -5.70 -1.62
C ILE A 273 -14.77 -4.97 -2.42
N ASN A 274 -14.47 -4.61 -3.68
CA ASN A 274 -15.42 -3.88 -4.53
C ASN A 274 -16.59 -4.82 -4.89
N PRO A 275 -17.86 -4.46 -4.58
CA PRO A 275 -19.01 -5.28 -4.95
C PRO A 275 -19.07 -5.63 -6.44
N THR A 276 -18.61 -4.74 -7.33
CA THR A 276 -18.59 -4.98 -8.79
C THR A 276 -17.62 -6.11 -9.20
N ASN A 277 -16.61 -6.42 -8.38
CA ASN A 277 -15.70 -7.56 -8.58
C ASN A 277 -16.25 -8.89 -8.04
N THR A 278 -17.44 -8.88 -7.43
CA THR A 278 -18.04 -10.05 -6.77
C THR A 278 -19.35 -10.50 -7.41
N THR A 279 -19.69 -9.94 -8.56
CA THR A 279 -20.92 -10.29 -9.27
C THR A 279 -20.85 -11.69 -9.90
N ASP A 280 -21.98 -12.37 -9.94
CA ASP A 280 -22.16 -13.68 -10.56
C ASP A 280 -22.76 -13.59 -11.97
N THR A 281 -22.95 -12.37 -12.50
CA THR A 281 -23.63 -12.14 -13.78
C THR A 281 -22.73 -11.69 -14.94
N VAL A 282 -21.45 -11.40 -14.68
CA VAL A 282 -20.50 -10.97 -15.72
C VAL A 282 -19.98 -12.18 -16.52
N ALA A 283 -20.10 -12.10 -17.85
CA ALA A 283 -19.46 -13.03 -18.76
C ALA A 283 -17.93 -12.82 -18.78
N ASN A 284 -17.15 -13.89 -18.59
CA ASN A 284 -15.69 -13.85 -18.62
C ASN A 284 -15.12 -15.18 -19.13
N LYS A 285 -13.82 -15.18 -19.44
CA LYS A 285 -13.12 -16.36 -19.94
C LYS A 285 -12.70 -17.28 -18.79
N LYS A 286 -12.85 -18.60 -18.94
CA LYS A 286 -12.15 -19.54 -18.04
C LYS A 286 -10.64 -19.33 -18.11
N VAL A 287 -9.96 -19.53 -16.98
CA VAL A 287 -8.49 -19.37 -16.89
C VAL A 287 -7.74 -20.28 -17.88
N PHE A 288 -8.30 -21.48 -18.16
CA PHE A 288 -7.78 -22.41 -19.17
C PHE A 288 -8.84 -22.70 -20.24
N GLY A 289 -8.38 -22.90 -21.47
CA GLY A 289 -9.24 -23.19 -22.62
C GLY A 289 -9.75 -21.94 -23.34
N GLN A 290 -10.81 -22.10 -24.12
CA GLN A 290 -11.47 -21.05 -24.92
C GLN A 290 -12.97 -20.93 -24.57
N GLU A 291 -13.33 -21.29 -23.35
CA GLU A 291 -14.73 -21.24 -22.89
C GLU A 291 -15.03 -19.89 -22.23
N ILE A 292 -16.23 -19.37 -22.51
CA ILE A 292 -16.84 -18.26 -21.78
C ILE A 292 -17.76 -18.85 -20.72
N ILE A 293 -17.69 -18.30 -19.51
CA ILE A 293 -18.58 -18.58 -18.40
C ILE A 293 -19.20 -17.29 -17.89
N ILE A 294 -20.23 -17.42 -17.07
CA ILE A 294 -20.88 -16.31 -16.38
C ILE A 294 -20.60 -16.44 -14.89
N GLY A 295 -20.16 -15.34 -14.27
CA GLY A 295 -19.94 -15.23 -12.84
C GLY A 295 -18.51 -15.52 -12.39
N MET A 296 -18.37 -15.97 -11.14
CA MET A 296 -17.07 -16.04 -10.47
C MET A 296 -16.10 -17.03 -11.14
N GLN A 297 -14.85 -16.58 -11.30
CA GLN A 297 -13.74 -17.38 -11.77
C GLN A 297 -12.46 -16.93 -11.07
N ASN A 298 -11.83 -17.84 -10.30
CA ASN A 298 -10.53 -17.57 -9.68
C ASN A 298 -9.51 -17.11 -10.74
N ASP A 299 -8.72 -16.11 -10.34
CA ASP A 299 -7.70 -15.44 -11.17
C ASP A 299 -8.24 -14.71 -12.42
N VAL A 300 -9.57 -14.58 -12.59
CA VAL A 300 -10.19 -13.84 -13.71
C VAL A 300 -11.24 -12.84 -13.22
N HIS A 301 -12.28 -13.30 -12.52
CA HIS A 301 -13.36 -12.48 -11.97
C HIS A 301 -13.73 -12.97 -10.57
N CYS A 302 -13.15 -12.33 -9.55
CA CYS A 302 -13.42 -12.64 -8.14
C CYS A 302 -13.09 -11.44 -7.26
N ALA A 303 -13.49 -11.51 -5.98
CA ALA A 303 -13.07 -10.56 -4.97
C ALA A 303 -11.54 -10.40 -5.01
N ASN A 304 -11.08 -9.16 -5.07
CA ASN A 304 -9.68 -8.82 -4.84
C ASN A 304 -9.62 -7.79 -3.70
N GLY A 305 -8.54 -7.83 -2.92
CA GLY A 305 -8.33 -6.89 -1.82
C GLY A 305 -7.64 -5.60 -2.26
N ALA A 306 -7.82 -5.20 -3.52
CA ALA A 306 -7.19 -4.04 -4.12
C ALA A 306 -8.21 -2.91 -4.32
N PRO A 307 -7.77 -1.65 -4.35
CA PRO A 307 -6.41 -1.18 -4.10
C PRO A 307 -5.96 -1.39 -2.63
N LYS A 308 -4.66 -1.57 -2.38
CA LYS A 308 -4.12 -1.53 -1.00
C LYS A 308 -3.68 -0.11 -0.71
N GLU A 309 -4.63 0.69 -0.22
CA GLU A 309 -4.48 2.12 -0.13
C GLU A 309 -4.95 2.63 1.23
N SER A 310 -4.39 3.75 1.66
CA SER A 310 -4.77 4.37 2.91
C SER A 310 -4.46 5.86 2.99
N TYR A 311 -5.22 6.54 3.84
CA TYR A 311 -4.91 7.88 4.29
C TYR A 311 -4.36 7.83 5.72
N VAL A 312 -3.16 8.38 5.94
CA VAL A 312 -2.41 8.22 7.19
C VAL A 312 -2.03 9.55 7.81
N LYS A 313 -1.72 9.50 9.11
CA LYS A 313 -1.04 10.57 9.85
C LYS A 313 0.35 10.10 10.28
N ILE A 314 1.21 11.06 10.59
CA ILE A 314 2.56 10.81 11.11
C ILE A 314 2.79 11.52 12.43
N GLU A 315 3.54 10.88 13.32
CA GLU A 315 3.96 11.46 14.61
C GLU A 315 5.44 11.10 14.85
N LEU A 316 6.22 12.02 15.41
CA LEU A 316 7.58 11.72 15.84
C LEU A 316 7.54 10.64 16.94
N ALA A 317 8.25 9.53 16.75
CA ALA A 317 8.40 8.50 17.76
C ALA A 317 9.69 8.69 18.55
N GLU A 318 10.82 8.76 17.86
CA GLU A 318 12.13 8.92 18.48
C GLU A 318 13.07 9.67 17.53
N LYS A 319 13.96 10.49 18.09
CA LYS A 319 15.01 11.15 17.31
C LYS A 319 16.02 10.14 16.76
N ALA A 320 16.52 10.44 15.57
CA ALA A 320 17.66 9.77 14.99
C ALA A 320 18.86 9.92 15.93
N VAL A 321 19.60 8.84 16.12
CA VAL A 321 20.97 8.92 16.65
C VAL A 321 21.88 8.93 15.44
N LEU A 322 22.94 9.74 15.49
CA LEU A 322 23.91 9.91 14.41
C LEU A 322 24.38 8.52 13.96
N THR A 323 23.89 8.08 12.80
CA THR A 323 24.34 6.85 12.17
C THR A 323 25.37 7.30 11.15
N VAL A 324 26.63 6.94 11.34
CA VAL A 324 27.67 7.22 10.35
C VAL A 324 27.30 6.41 9.10
N VAL A 325 26.65 7.07 8.14
CA VAL A 325 26.32 6.48 6.84
C VAL A 325 27.65 6.15 6.17
N PHE A 326 27.87 4.86 5.92
CA PHE A 326 28.99 4.27 5.17
C PHE A 326 30.20 5.18 5.01
N GLY A 327 31.17 4.97 5.90
CA GLY A 327 32.55 5.34 5.62
C GLY A 327 32.92 4.88 4.22
N ILE A 328 33.43 5.81 3.43
CA ILE A 328 34.58 5.49 2.60
C ILE A 328 35.50 4.71 3.54
N LEU A 329 35.72 3.43 3.26
CA LEU A 329 36.86 2.71 3.79
C LEU A 329 38.09 3.49 3.31
N GLN A 330 38.46 4.56 4.01
CA GLN A 330 39.84 4.99 4.00
C GLN A 330 40.56 3.88 4.74
N PRO A 331 41.50 3.17 4.08
CA PRO A 331 42.39 2.29 4.80
C PRO A 331 42.95 3.14 5.93
N LYS A 332 42.82 2.64 7.16
CA LYS A 332 43.55 3.21 8.29
C LYS A 332 45.00 3.28 7.79
N ALA A 333 45.53 4.49 7.63
CA ALA A 333 46.93 4.69 7.30
C ALA A 333 47.76 4.28 8.53
N THR A 334 47.76 2.98 8.84
CA THR A 334 48.76 2.37 9.68
C THR A 334 50.00 2.36 8.81
N GLY A 335 50.90 3.32 9.03
CA GLY A 335 52.18 3.46 8.36
C GLY A 335 53.13 2.28 8.65
N GLN A 336 52.71 1.07 8.33
CA GLN A 336 53.54 -0.12 8.32
C GLN A 336 53.63 -0.63 6.89
N PRO A 337 54.83 -0.65 6.28
CA PRO A 337 54.99 -1.22 4.95
C PRO A 337 54.72 -2.73 5.01
N MET A 338 53.88 -3.21 4.09
CA MET A 338 53.68 -4.64 3.87
C MET A 338 55.02 -5.30 3.54
N LYS A 339 55.48 -6.21 4.38
CA LYS A 339 56.53 -7.16 3.99
C LYS A 339 55.92 -8.15 3.02
N ALA A 340 56.42 -8.13 1.78
CA ALA A 340 56.16 -9.17 0.79
C ALA A 340 56.68 -10.51 1.32
N PHE A 341 55.79 -11.48 1.46
CA PHE A 341 56.19 -12.87 1.60
C PHE A 341 56.59 -13.39 0.22
N LYS A 342 57.77 -14.02 0.15
CA LYS A 342 58.24 -14.82 -0.98
C LYS A 342 57.52 -16.16 -1.03
#